data_AF-A0A8J2Q4V1-F1
#
_entry.id   AF-A0A8J2Q4V1-F1
#
_cell.length_a   1.000
_cell.length_b   1.000
_cell.length_c   1.000
_cell.angle_alpha   90.00
_cell.angle_beta   90.00
_cell.angle_gamma   90.00
#
_symmetry.space_group_name_H-M   'P 1'
#
loop_
_entity.id
_entity.type
_entity.pdbx_description
1 polymer ?
#
loop_
_entity_poly.entity_id
_entity_poly.type
_entity_poly.pdbx_seq_one_letter_code
_entity_poly.pdbx_strand_id
1 'polypeptide(L)'
;MSDLLYQLSVLISSLAKYSAVMSRLQCKWKGSYRAQRQILDTILGVVIWKELTEVDFFSGYIWDGLAMMITNLEELIHWLTTYPAGLKLNAHLNAILSQFFVYHIYLWQTYLSVASVYIGFGFISLSCFFGLSVFFAALSDLLRLLTVHIYCFHIYAFKQVTLFILYNA
;
A
#
# COMPACT_ATOMS: atom_id res chain seq x y z
N MET A 1 0.99 1.03 -26.76
CA MET A 1 1.75 1.33 -25.51
C MET A 1 1.50 2.77 -25.04
N SER A 2 1.47 3.76 -25.95
CA SER A 2 1.08 5.16 -25.66
C SER A 2 -0.34 5.35 -25.12
N ASP A 3 -1.34 4.63 -25.66
CA ASP A 3 -2.74 4.75 -25.21
C ASP A 3 -2.97 4.21 -23.79
N LEU A 4 -2.26 3.13 -23.42
CA LEU A 4 -2.34 2.56 -22.08
C LEU A 4 -1.73 3.52 -21.04
N LEU A 5 -0.64 4.20 -21.40
CA LEU A 5 0.01 5.21 -20.56
C LEU A 5 -0.85 6.49 -20.44
N TYR A 6 -1.59 6.87 -21.48
CA TYR A 6 -2.54 7.99 -21.44
C TYR A 6 -3.77 7.66 -20.58
N GLN A 7 -4.36 6.46 -20.72
CA GLN A 7 -5.45 6.04 -19.85
C GLN A 7 -5.01 5.92 -18.39
N LEU A 8 -3.80 5.41 -18.13
CA LEU A 8 -3.21 5.38 -16.80
C LEU A 8 -3.02 6.80 -16.23
N SER A 9 -2.48 7.74 -17.01
CA SER A 9 -2.27 9.12 -16.52
C SER A 9 -3.58 9.85 -16.23
N VAL A 10 -4.63 9.61 -17.02
CA VAL A 10 -5.98 10.15 -16.80
C VAL A 10 -6.64 9.51 -15.56
N LEU A 11 -6.47 8.20 -15.35
CA LEU A 11 -6.94 7.51 -14.14
C LEU A 11 -6.19 7.95 -12.89
N ILE A 12 -4.87 8.16 -12.99
CA ILE A 12 -4.04 8.70 -11.89
C ILE A 12 -4.47 10.13 -11.57
N SER A 13 -4.74 10.96 -12.59
CA SER A 13 -5.26 12.31 -12.44
C SER A 13 -6.65 12.36 -11.81
N SER A 14 -7.54 11.42 -12.18
CA SER A 14 -8.86 11.33 -11.57
C SER A 14 -8.77 10.83 -10.12
N LEU A 15 -7.95 9.83 -9.82
CA LEU A 15 -7.63 9.38 -8.47
C LEU A 15 -7.03 10.50 -7.61
N ALA A 16 -6.12 11.31 -8.18
CA ALA A 16 -5.51 12.44 -7.49
C ALA A 16 -6.53 13.53 -7.13
N LYS A 17 -7.53 13.78 -8.00
CA LYS A 17 -8.66 14.70 -7.73
C LYS A 17 -9.60 14.20 -6.63
N TYR A 18 -9.70 12.88 -6.44
CA TYR A 18 -10.48 12.25 -5.37
C TYR A 18 -9.68 11.96 -4.10
N SER A 19 -8.37 12.27 -4.10
CA SER A 19 -7.53 12.08 -2.92
C SER A 19 -8.07 12.93 -1.76
N ALA A 20 -8.20 12.32 -0.59
CA ALA A 20 -8.65 13.02 0.60
C ALA A 20 -7.73 14.22 0.88
N VAL A 21 -6.44 14.09 0.57
CA VAL A 21 -5.43 15.15 0.73
C VAL A 21 -5.79 16.38 -0.10
N MET A 22 -6.06 16.23 -1.40
CA MET A 22 -6.39 17.36 -2.27
C MET A 22 -7.68 18.05 -1.83
N SER A 23 -8.68 17.28 -1.41
CA SER A 23 -9.95 17.85 -0.89
C SER A 23 -9.73 18.71 0.36
N ARG A 24 -8.85 18.27 1.27
CA ARG A 24 -8.54 19.00 2.51
C ARG A 24 -7.67 20.23 2.26
N LEU A 25 -6.70 20.14 1.35
CA LEU A 25 -5.89 21.28 0.93
C LEU A 25 -6.74 22.36 0.25
N GLN A 26 -7.65 21.96 -0.65
CA GLN A 26 -8.57 22.90 -1.30
C GLN A 26 -9.53 23.55 -0.31
N CYS A 27 -10.03 22.81 0.68
CA CYS A 27 -10.82 23.40 1.78
C CYS A 27 -10.02 24.43 2.58
N LYS A 28 -8.74 24.15 2.91
CA LYS A 28 -7.87 25.13 3.58
C LYS A 28 -7.61 26.37 2.74
N TRP A 29 -7.48 26.21 1.42
CA TRP A 29 -7.17 27.31 0.50
C TRP A 29 -8.39 28.18 0.15
N LYS A 30 -9.57 27.59 -0.07
CA LYS A 30 -10.79 28.33 -0.47
C LYS A 30 -11.63 28.82 0.72
N GLY A 31 -11.53 28.18 1.88
CA GLY A 31 -12.37 28.49 3.03
C GLY A 31 -11.61 29.29 4.09
N SER A 32 -12.10 30.48 4.43
CA SER A 32 -11.72 31.18 5.66
C SER A 32 -12.36 30.48 6.87
N TYR A 33 -11.87 29.29 7.21
CA TYR A 33 -12.17 28.70 8.52
C TYR A 33 -11.49 29.57 9.58
N ARG A 34 -12.14 29.73 10.75
CA ARG A 34 -11.65 30.54 11.88
C ARG A 34 -10.16 30.24 12.10
N ALA A 35 -9.27 31.19 11.79
CA ALA A 35 -7.81 30.99 11.71
C ALA A 35 -7.23 30.25 12.94
N GLN A 36 -7.84 30.45 14.10
CA GLN A 36 -7.58 29.70 15.33
C GLN A 36 -7.56 28.17 15.13
N ARG A 37 -8.51 27.59 14.41
CA ARG A 37 -8.57 26.14 14.15
C ARG A 37 -7.46 25.68 13.20
N GLN A 38 -7.10 26.50 12.21
CA GLN A 38 -6.00 26.18 11.29
C GLN A 38 -4.65 26.20 12.01
N ILE A 39 -4.43 27.19 12.88
CA ILE A 39 -3.22 27.28 13.71
C ILE A 39 -3.12 26.06 14.63
N LEU A 40 -4.21 25.68 15.32
CA LEU A 40 -4.22 24.49 16.16
C LEU A 40 -3.91 23.21 15.37
N ASP A 41 -4.50 23.04 14.20
CA ASP A 41 -4.26 21.88 13.33
C ASP A 41 -2.81 21.81 12.82
N THR A 42 -2.20 22.96 12.52
CA THR A 42 -0.78 23.04 12.14
C THR A 42 0.14 22.75 13.32
N ILE A 43 -0.13 23.30 14.51
CA ILE A 43 0.65 23.01 15.73
C ILE A 43 0.61 21.52 16.03
N LEU A 44 -0.58 20.90 16.02
CA LEU A 44 -0.72 19.46 16.25
C LEU A 44 0.03 18.63 15.19
N GLY A 45 0.02 19.06 13.92
CA GLY A 45 0.78 18.43 12.85
C GLY A 45 2.30 18.45 13.09
N VAL A 46 2.84 19.59 13.55
CA VAL A 46 4.26 19.73 13.88
C VAL A 46 4.65 18.92 15.12
N VAL A 47 3.79 18.86 16.14
CA VAL A 47 4.01 17.99 17.32
C VAL A 47 4.10 16.54 16.87
N ILE A 48 3.14 16.05 16.08
CA ILE A 48 3.17 14.69 15.54
C ILE A 48 4.43 14.43 14.70
N TRP A 49 4.82 15.38 13.84
CA TRP A 49 6.07 15.27 13.09
C TRP A 49 7.27 15.02 14.02
N LYS A 50 7.37 15.79 15.11
CA LYS A 50 8.48 15.68 16.07
C LYS A 50 8.52 14.30 16.69
N GLU A 51 7.37 13.82 17.18
CA GLU A 51 7.26 12.48 17.77
C GLU A 51 7.60 11.37 16.75
N LEU A 52 7.13 11.48 15.50
CA LEU A 52 7.48 10.54 14.42
C LEU A 52 8.97 10.50 14.10
N THR A 53 9.64 11.66 14.21
CA THR A 53 11.09 11.77 13.99
C THR A 53 11.87 11.18 15.16
N GLU A 54 11.40 11.37 16.40
CA GLU A 54 12.03 10.79 17.60
C GLU A 54 11.93 9.27 17.65
N VAL A 55 10.84 8.69 17.14
CA VAL A 55 10.65 7.23 17.05
C VAL A 55 11.36 6.64 15.82
N ASP A 56 12.08 7.46 15.04
CA ASP A 56 12.73 7.04 13.79
C ASP A 56 11.75 6.31 12.85
N PHE A 57 10.47 6.72 12.83
CA PHE A 57 9.43 6.07 12.02
C PHE A 57 9.75 6.12 10.53
N PHE A 58 10.46 7.16 10.08
CA PHE A 58 10.91 7.31 8.69
C PHE A 58 12.24 6.60 8.39
N SER A 59 12.82 5.89 9.36
CA SER A 59 14.10 5.21 9.17
C SER A 59 13.99 4.01 8.23
N GLY A 60 15.13 3.66 7.61
CA GLY A 60 15.24 2.49 6.76
C GLY A 60 14.99 1.17 7.49
N TYR A 61 15.11 1.13 8.82
CA TYR A 61 14.99 -0.10 9.62
C TYR A 61 13.66 -0.83 9.43
N ILE A 62 12.56 -0.08 9.33
CA ILE A 62 11.24 -0.68 9.08
C ILE A 62 11.23 -1.34 7.70
N TRP A 63 11.78 -0.66 6.68
CA TRP A 63 11.84 -1.16 5.31
C TRP A 63 12.76 -2.37 5.17
N ASP A 64 13.89 -2.38 5.87
CA ASP A 64 14.82 -3.50 5.91
C ASP A 64 14.18 -4.71 6.60
N GLY A 65 13.44 -4.49 7.70
CA GLY A 65 12.68 -5.54 8.38
C GLY A 65 11.58 -6.13 7.50
N LEU A 66 10.84 -5.30 6.76
CA LEU A 66 9.85 -5.76 5.78
C LEU A 66 10.52 -6.53 4.63
N ALA A 67 11.67 -6.06 4.12
CA ALA A 67 12.41 -6.76 3.07
C ALA A 67 12.85 -8.16 3.53
N MET A 68 13.34 -8.28 4.77
CA MET A 68 13.71 -9.56 5.36
C MET A 68 12.49 -10.49 5.57
N MET A 69 11.34 -9.94 5.97
CA MET A 69 10.10 -10.70 6.06
C MET A 69 9.68 -11.26 4.69
N ILE A 70 9.81 -10.46 3.62
CA ILE A 70 9.51 -10.87 2.24
C ILE A 70 10.38 -12.06 1.82
N THR A 71 11.70 -11.97 2.01
CA THR A 71 12.62 -13.04 1.62
C THR A 71 12.32 -14.33 2.37
N ASN A 72 12.05 -14.25 3.68
CA ASN A 72 11.71 -15.42 4.49
C ASN A 72 10.39 -16.09 4.04
N LEU A 73 9.40 -15.29 3.64
CA LEU A 73 8.14 -15.78 3.09
C LEU A 73 8.34 -16.50 1.75
N GLU A 74 9.16 -15.95 0.87
CA GLU A 74 9.48 -16.55 -0.42
C GLU A 74 10.21 -17.89 -0.25
N GLU A 75 11.22 -17.94 0.64
CA GLU A 75 11.92 -19.18 0.99
C GLU A 75 10.99 -20.23 1.58
N LEU A 76 10.05 -19.84 2.44
CA LEU A 76 9.07 -20.75 3.03
C LEU A 76 8.15 -21.36 1.98
N ILE A 77 7.69 -20.58 0.99
CA ILE A 77 6.83 -21.08 -0.08
C ILE A 77 7.59 -22.01 -1.02
N HIS A 78 8.85 -21.67 -1.34
CA HIS A 78 9.73 -22.55 -2.09
C HIS A 78 9.93 -23.87 -1.36
N TRP A 79 10.18 -23.83 -0.05
CA TRP A 79 10.32 -25.02 0.78
C TRP A 79 9.04 -25.86 0.79
N LEU A 80 7.86 -25.24 0.92
CA LEU A 80 6.56 -25.91 0.89
C LEU A 80 6.27 -26.59 -0.46
N THR A 81 6.87 -26.08 -1.53
CA THR A 81 6.77 -26.66 -2.87
C THR A 81 7.63 -27.92 -2.99
N THR A 82 8.83 -27.91 -2.41
CA THR A 82 9.80 -29.03 -2.45
C THR A 82 9.46 -30.14 -1.46
N TYR A 83 8.97 -29.79 -0.27
CA TYR A 83 8.57 -30.71 0.79
C TYR A 83 7.13 -30.39 1.22
N PRO A 84 6.12 -31.13 0.71
CA PRO A 84 4.75 -30.91 1.14
C PRO A 84 4.67 -31.29 2.62
N ALA A 85 4.61 -30.28 3.49
CA ALA A 85 4.77 -30.35 4.95
C ALA A 85 3.66 -31.13 5.66
N GLY A 86 3.45 -32.40 5.29
CA GLY A 86 2.31 -33.21 5.74
C GLY A 86 0.95 -32.73 5.21
N LEU A 87 0.88 -31.60 4.47
CA LEU A 87 -0.33 -31.19 3.79
C LEU A 87 -0.65 -32.19 2.68
N LYS A 88 -1.76 -32.91 2.83
CA LYS A 88 -2.32 -33.83 1.83
C LYS A 88 -2.92 -33.06 0.65
N LEU A 89 -2.11 -32.28 -0.05
CA LEU A 89 -2.47 -31.63 -1.30
C LEU A 89 -2.04 -32.48 -2.49
N ASN A 90 -2.83 -32.41 -3.57
CA ASN A 90 -2.42 -32.93 -4.86
C ASN A 90 -1.19 -32.14 -5.36
N ALA A 91 -0.18 -32.81 -5.91
CA ALA A 91 1.02 -32.19 -6.44
C ALA A 91 0.70 -31.07 -7.46
N HIS A 92 -0.37 -31.24 -8.25
CA HIS A 92 -0.84 -30.23 -9.18
C HIS A 92 -1.38 -28.97 -8.49
N LEU A 93 -2.14 -29.14 -7.40
CA LEU A 93 -2.68 -28.02 -6.62
C LEU A 93 -1.57 -27.28 -5.86
N ASN A 94 -0.58 -28.00 -5.32
CA ASN A 94 0.56 -27.37 -4.63
C ASN A 94 1.36 -26.46 -5.56
N ALA A 95 1.60 -26.88 -6.81
CA ALA A 95 2.31 -26.06 -7.79
C ALA A 95 1.54 -24.76 -8.14
N ILE A 96 0.23 -24.85 -8.34
CA ILE A 96 -0.64 -23.70 -8.65
C ILE A 96 -0.70 -22.72 -7.47
N LEU A 97 -0.82 -23.24 -6.24
CA LEU A 97 -0.89 -22.47 -5.01
C LEU A 97 0.45 -21.77 -4.70
N SER A 98 1.57 -22.46 -4.92
CA SER A 98 2.91 -21.90 -4.78
C SER A 98 3.12 -20.73 -5.74
N GLN A 99 2.83 -20.91 -7.04
CA GLN A 99 2.93 -19.85 -8.04
C GLN A 99 2.05 -18.64 -7.70
N PHE A 100 0.85 -18.88 -7.16
CA PHE A 100 -0.03 -17.82 -6.67
C PHE A 100 0.62 -17.01 -5.56
N PHE A 101 1.13 -17.64 -4.50
CA PHE A 101 1.71 -16.90 -3.38
C PHE A 101 3.00 -16.16 -3.75
N VAL A 102 3.89 -16.79 -4.52
CA VAL A 102 5.12 -16.14 -5.01
C VAL A 102 4.80 -14.90 -5.84
N TYR A 103 3.82 -14.99 -6.74
CA TYR A 103 3.41 -13.84 -7.56
C TYR A 103 2.86 -12.69 -6.71
N HIS A 104 2.11 -12.98 -5.64
CA HIS A 104 1.62 -11.95 -4.73
C HIS A 104 2.71 -11.29 -3.91
N ILE A 105 3.70 -12.06 -3.46
CA ILE A 105 4.85 -11.50 -2.74
C ILE A 105 5.59 -10.51 -3.63
N TYR A 106 5.81 -10.86 -4.91
CA TYR A 106 6.45 -9.95 -5.88
C TYR A 106 5.66 -8.65 -6.09
N LEU A 107 4.34 -8.74 -6.24
CA LEU A 107 3.47 -7.56 -6.33
C LEU A 107 3.51 -6.73 -5.05
N TRP A 108 3.51 -7.37 -3.89
CA TRP A 108 3.57 -6.71 -2.59
C TRP A 108 4.92 -6.00 -2.37
N GLN A 109 6.03 -6.63 -2.75
CA GLN A 109 7.36 -6.03 -2.72
C GLN A 109 7.43 -4.78 -3.61
N THR A 110 6.87 -4.85 -4.82
CA THR A 110 6.78 -3.69 -5.73
C THR A 110 5.95 -2.58 -5.12
N TYR A 111 4.81 -2.92 -4.50
CA TYR A 111 3.95 -1.95 -3.80
C TYR A 111 4.67 -1.28 -2.63
N LEU A 112 5.37 -2.04 -1.80
CA LEU A 112 6.14 -1.53 -0.67
C LEU A 112 7.30 -0.65 -1.10
N SER A 113 7.98 -0.98 -2.19
CA SER A 113 9.04 -0.13 -2.76
C SER A 113 8.49 1.26 -3.11
N VAL A 114 7.34 1.33 -3.78
CA VAL A 114 6.68 2.60 -4.10
C VAL A 114 6.16 3.30 -2.84
N ALA A 115 5.56 2.55 -1.92
CA ALA A 115 5.06 3.07 -0.65
C ALA A 115 6.20 3.64 0.22
N SER A 116 7.40 3.07 0.17
CA SER A 116 8.57 3.55 0.93
C SER A 116 8.96 4.97 0.57
N VAL A 117 8.97 5.30 -0.72
CA VAL A 117 9.25 6.65 -1.21
C VAL A 117 8.13 7.61 -0.81
N TYR A 118 6.88 7.13 -0.78
CA TYR A 118 5.72 7.95 -0.42
C TYR A 118 5.61 8.23 1.09
N ILE A 119 5.89 7.21 1.91
CA ILE A 119 5.76 7.22 3.39
C ILE A 119 7.01 7.79 4.06
N GLY A 120 8.21 7.63 3.49
CA GLY A 120 9.49 8.10 4.03
C GLY A 120 9.58 9.63 4.16
N PHE A 121 10.73 10.22 3.84
CA PHE A 121 10.93 11.69 3.88
C PHE A 121 10.15 12.48 2.79
N GLY A 122 9.18 11.83 2.15
CA GLY A 122 8.42 12.34 1.02
C GLY A 122 7.08 12.96 1.43
N PHE A 123 6.00 12.40 0.91
CA PHE A 123 4.68 13.05 0.91
C PHE A 123 4.01 13.07 2.28
N ILE A 124 4.14 12.00 3.06
CA ILE A 124 3.52 11.90 4.39
C ILE A 124 4.18 12.86 5.38
N SER A 125 5.51 12.92 5.40
CA SER A 125 6.19 13.89 6.25
C SER A 125 5.77 15.31 5.85
N LEU A 126 5.87 15.68 4.57
CA LEU A 126 5.48 17.02 4.10
C LEU A 126 4.03 17.37 4.50
N SER A 127 3.12 16.40 4.49
CA SER A 127 1.72 16.60 4.89
C SER A 127 1.54 17.01 6.35
N CYS A 128 2.40 16.55 7.27
CA CYS A 128 2.34 16.94 8.69
C CYS A 128 2.60 18.44 8.90
N PHE A 129 3.48 19.05 8.09
CA PHE A 129 3.74 20.50 8.16
C PHE A 129 2.52 21.34 7.75
N PHE A 130 1.67 20.81 6.86
CA PHE A 130 0.41 21.45 6.47
C PHE A 130 -0.72 21.22 7.49
N GLY A 131 -0.49 20.36 8.49
CA GLY A 131 -1.37 20.12 9.64
C GLY A 131 -1.82 18.67 9.79
N LEU A 132 -2.28 18.34 10.99
CA LEU A 132 -2.71 17.00 11.39
C LEU A 132 -3.83 16.45 10.50
N SER A 133 -4.77 17.30 10.09
CA SER A 133 -5.86 16.92 9.17
C SER A 133 -5.38 16.45 7.79
N VAL A 134 -4.30 17.03 7.27
CA VAL A 134 -3.72 16.66 5.96
C VAL A 134 -2.94 15.36 6.09
N PHE A 135 -2.24 15.16 7.22
CA PHE A 135 -1.59 13.89 7.56
C PHE A 135 -2.57 12.71 7.60
N PHE A 136 -3.69 12.84 8.32
CA PHE A 136 -4.72 11.79 8.35
C PHE A 136 -5.35 11.55 6.98
N ALA A 137 -5.48 12.58 6.14
CA ALA A 137 -5.94 12.42 4.78
C ALA A 137 -4.95 11.61 3.93
N ALA A 138 -3.65 11.86 4.07
CA ALA A 138 -2.60 11.10 3.37
C ALA A 138 -2.56 9.65 3.84
N LEU A 139 -2.68 9.42 5.15
CA LEU A 139 -2.79 8.07 5.73
C LEU A 139 -4.04 7.35 5.23
N SER A 140 -5.19 8.04 5.13
CA SER A 140 -6.40 7.47 4.58
C SER A 140 -6.24 7.07 3.12
N ASP A 141 -5.55 7.86 2.31
CA ASP A 141 -5.31 7.53 0.90
C ASP A 141 -4.36 6.33 0.76
N LEU A 142 -3.35 6.20 1.64
CA LEU A 142 -2.52 5.00 1.73
C LEU A 142 -3.33 3.75 2.10
N LEU A 143 -4.20 3.83 3.12
CA LEU A 143 -5.06 2.72 3.53
C LEU A 143 -6.05 2.30 2.44
N ARG A 144 -6.54 3.26 1.64
CA ARG A 144 -7.38 2.97 0.47
C ARG A 144 -6.60 2.18 -0.59
N LEU A 145 -5.36 2.57 -0.87
CA LEU A 145 -4.49 1.82 -1.79
C LEU A 145 -4.23 0.39 -1.28
N LEU A 146 -3.96 0.22 0.01
CA LEU A 146 -3.81 -1.09 0.63
C LEU A 146 -5.09 -1.93 0.51
N THR A 147 -6.26 -1.32 0.73
CA THR A 147 -7.56 -1.99 0.59
C THR A 147 -7.80 -2.47 -0.84
N VAL A 148 -7.47 -1.64 -1.83
CA VAL A 148 -7.54 -2.03 -3.25
C VAL A 148 -6.62 -3.21 -3.54
N HIS A 149 -5.39 -3.21 -2.99
CA HIS A 149 -4.46 -4.33 -3.14
C HIS A 149 -5.04 -5.65 -2.57
N ILE A 150 -5.64 -5.61 -1.38
CA ILE A 150 -6.31 -6.77 -0.77
C ILE A 150 -7.53 -7.23 -1.59
N TYR A 151 -8.30 -6.30 -2.14
CA TYR A 151 -9.45 -6.64 -2.98
C TYR A 151 -9.03 -7.29 -4.30
N CYS A 152 -7.96 -6.79 -4.92
CA CYS A 152 -7.35 -7.41 -6.11
C CYS A 152 -6.89 -8.84 -5.82
N PHE A 153 -6.28 -9.07 -4.65
CA PHE A 153 -5.92 -10.42 -4.18
C PHE A 153 -7.13 -11.35 -4.13
N HIS A 154 -8.23 -10.89 -3.51
CA HIS A 154 -9.45 -11.70 -3.39
C HIS A 154 -10.04 -12.09 -4.75
N ILE A 155 -10.12 -11.16 -5.70
CA ILE A 155 -10.61 -11.43 -7.06
C ILE A 155 -9.71 -12.43 -7.78
N TYR A 156 -8.39 -12.24 -7.69
CA TYR A 156 -7.44 -13.10 -8.38
C TYR A 156 -7.45 -14.53 -7.81
N ALA A 157 -7.56 -14.69 -6.48
CA ALA A 157 -7.75 -15.99 -5.83
C ALA A 157 -9.01 -16.70 -6.33
N PHE A 158 -10.15 -15.98 -6.36
CA PHE A 158 -11.41 -16.51 -6.84
C PHE A 158 -11.34 -16.97 -8.31
N LYS A 159 -10.70 -16.16 -9.17
CA LYS A 159 -10.50 -16.49 -10.59
C LYS A 159 -9.66 -17.74 -10.77
N GLN A 160 -8.59 -17.89 -9.98
CA GLN A 160 -7.71 -19.05 -10.06
C GLN A 160 -8.45 -20.34 -9.64
N VAL A 161 -9.23 -20.30 -8.56
CA VAL A 161 -10.05 -21.44 -8.13
C VAL A 161 -11.10 -21.82 -9.17
N THR A 162 -11.76 -20.83 -9.76
CA THR A 162 -12.78 -21.07 -10.82
C THR A 162 -12.16 -21.73 -12.05
N LEU A 163 -10.99 -21.28 -12.49
CA LEU A 163 -10.25 -21.90 -13.60
C LEU A 163 -9.83 -23.33 -13.28
N PHE A 164 -9.37 -23.58 -12.05
CA PHE A 164 -9.01 -24.92 -11.61
C PHE A 164 -10.21 -25.88 -11.68
N ILE A 165 -11.39 -25.44 -11.24
CA ILE A 165 -12.62 -26.25 -11.31
C ILE A 165 -13.03 -26.51 -12.76
N LEU A 166 -12.99 -25.49 -13.63
CA LEU A 166 -13.37 -25.63 -15.05
C LEU A 166 -12.44 -26.57 -15.84
N TYR A 167 -11.17 -26.66 -15.47
CA TYR A 167 -10.21 -27.55 -16.13
C TYR A 167 -10.24 -29.00 -15.59
N ASN A 168 -10.80 -29.21 -14.38
CA ASN A 168 -10.95 -30.53 -13.74
C ASN A 168 -12.39 -31.08 -13.79
N ALA A 169 -13.33 -30.36 -14.42
CA ALA A 169 -14.70 -30.79 -14.67
C ALA A 169 -14.83 -31.38 -16.09
#